data_AF-A0A662SNJ5-F1
#
_entry.id   AF-A0A662SNJ5-F1
#
_cell.length_a   1.000
_cell.length_b   1.000
_cell.length_c   1.000
_cell.angle_alpha   90.00
_cell.angle_beta   90.00
_cell.angle_gamma   90.00
#
_symmetry.space_group_name_H-M   'P 1'
#
loop_
_entity.id
_entity.type
_entity.pdbx_description
1 polymer ?
#
loop_
_entity_poly.entity_id
_entity_poly.type
_entity_poly.pdbx_seq_one_letter_code
_entity_poly.pdbx_strand_id
1 'polypeptide(L)'
;MSPDLKRYVGYCGLFCPSCDWRNGIIRSAAKELISILERNDELKYIAETTEAFNYEELMKALDWLATKPRCNGGSCRAGDGWSDCPVRKCCKEVGVDFCYECPKFPCEMFSTHPLFGERFISIQKEIKELGLEEWVKRQEELF
;
A
#
# COMPACT_ATOMS: atom_id res chain seq x y z
N MET A 1 10.33 -8.19 21.30
CA MET A 1 9.86 -6.83 20.97
C MET A 1 8.44 -6.69 21.48
N SER A 2 8.10 -5.66 22.26
CA SER A 2 6.72 -5.21 22.44
C SER A 2 6.73 -3.73 22.83
N PRO A 3 6.56 -2.88 21.80
CA PRO A 3 5.51 -1.86 21.84
C PRO A 3 4.68 -1.95 20.55
N ASP A 4 3.39 -2.28 20.72
CA ASP A 4 2.32 -2.23 19.72
C ASP A 4 2.70 -2.66 18.28
N LEU A 5 2.96 -3.96 18.06
CA LEU A 5 3.17 -4.55 16.73
C LEU A 5 2.07 -4.16 15.73
N LYS A 6 0.84 -3.93 16.21
CA LYS A 6 -0.28 -3.49 15.37
C LYS A 6 0.03 -2.16 14.70
N ARG A 7 0.86 -1.28 15.27
CA ARG A 7 1.31 -0.04 14.64
C ARG A 7 1.97 -0.27 13.26
N TYR A 8 2.57 -1.43 13.04
CA TYR A 8 3.25 -1.78 11.78
C TYR A 8 2.39 -2.64 10.84
N VAL A 9 1.21 -3.07 11.28
CA VAL A 9 0.31 -3.90 10.47
C VAL A 9 -1.03 -3.17 10.25
N GLY A 10 -1.44 -3.06 8.99
CA GLY A 10 -2.73 -2.44 8.66
C GLY A 10 -3.93 -3.28 9.16
N TYR A 11 -5.12 -2.67 9.25
CA TYR A 11 -6.36 -3.43 9.54
C TYR A 11 -6.61 -4.57 8.56
N CYS A 12 -6.14 -4.40 7.31
CA CYS A 12 -6.21 -5.42 6.25
C CYS A 12 -5.13 -6.52 6.38
N GLY A 13 -4.19 -6.40 7.33
CA GLY A 13 -3.08 -7.35 7.52
C GLY A 13 -1.79 -6.97 6.79
N LEU A 14 -1.76 -5.88 6.01
CA LEU A 14 -0.53 -5.47 5.32
C LEU A 14 0.60 -5.16 6.31
N PHE A 15 1.77 -5.78 6.11
CA PHE A 15 2.99 -5.41 6.82
C PHE A 15 3.57 -4.13 6.21
N CYS A 16 3.39 -3.01 6.88
CA CYS A 16 3.84 -1.72 6.35
C CYS A 16 5.35 -1.58 6.20
N PRO A 17 6.21 -2.21 7.04
CA PRO A 17 7.65 -2.18 6.84
C PRO A 17 8.15 -2.72 5.50
N SER A 18 7.41 -3.62 4.84
CA SER A 18 7.76 -4.10 3.48
C SER A 18 7.09 -3.31 2.35
N CYS A 19 6.40 -2.21 2.65
CA CYS A 19 5.64 -1.45 1.65
C CYS A 19 6.51 -0.44 0.88
N ASP A 20 6.57 -0.56 -0.45
CA ASP A 20 7.32 0.32 -1.35
C ASP A 20 6.92 1.81 -1.23
N TRP A 21 5.64 2.08 -0.96
CA TRP A 21 5.15 3.44 -0.71
C TRP A 21 5.77 4.04 0.54
N ARG A 22 5.84 3.26 1.63
CA ARG A 22 6.42 3.70 2.90
C ARG A 22 7.93 3.85 2.79
N ASN A 23 8.60 2.86 2.24
CA ASN A 23 10.06 2.83 2.12
C ASN A 23 10.58 3.81 1.06
N GLY A 24 9.67 4.45 0.31
CA GLY A 24 10.02 5.48 -0.67
C GLY A 24 10.61 4.92 -1.95
N ILE A 25 10.49 3.61 -2.20
CA ILE A 25 10.97 2.94 -3.41
C ILE A 25 10.27 3.54 -4.64
N ILE A 26 8.92 3.64 -4.60
CA ILE A 26 8.13 4.27 -5.67
C ILE A 26 8.54 5.72 -5.88
N ARG A 27 8.75 6.46 -4.79
CA ARG A 27 9.14 7.87 -4.84
C ARG A 27 10.51 8.06 -5.48
N SER A 28 11.48 7.23 -5.11
CA SER A 28 12.83 7.27 -5.66
C SER A 28 12.83 6.89 -7.14
N ALA A 29 12.12 5.82 -7.51
CA ALA A 29 11.96 5.40 -8.90
C ALA A 29 11.30 6.49 -9.77
N ALA A 30 10.27 7.16 -9.26
CA ALA A 30 9.63 8.27 -9.97
C ALA A 30 10.60 9.44 -10.22
N LYS A 31 11.38 9.83 -9.21
CA LYS A 31 12.39 10.90 -9.36
C LYS A 31 13.49 10.54 -10.35
N GLU A 32 13.95 9.30 -10.31
CA GLU A 32 14.96 8.80 -11.24
C GLU A 32 14.42 8.82 -12.68
N LEU A 33 13.20 8.31 -12.88
CA LEU A 33 12.57 8.32 -14.20
C LEU A 33 12.34 9.74 -14.72
N ILE A 34 11.88 10.68 -13.89
CA ILE A 34 11.77 12.11 -14.27
C ILE A 34 13.12 12.62 -14.77
N SER A 35 14.19 12.41 -14.00
CA SER A 35 15.53 12.89 -14.38
C SER A 35 16.03 12.27 -15.69
N ILE A 36 15.67 11.00 -15.96
CA ILE A 36 15.98 10.36 -17.24
C ILE A 36 15.18 11.01 -18.37
N LEU A 37 13.86 11.16 -18.22
CA LEU A 37 12.99 11.71 -19.25
C LEU A 37 13.25 13.18 -19.56
N GLU A 38 13.66 13.98 -18.57
CA GLU A 38 14.05 15.39 -18.78
C GLU A 38 15.34 15.57 -19.60
N ARG A 39 16.16 14.51 -19.72
CA ARG A 39 17.40 14.52 -20.49
C ARG A 39 17.28 13.82 -21.86
N ASN A 40 16.13 13.20 -22.14
CA ASN A 40 15.90 12.33 -23.29
C ASN A 40 14.52 12.63 -23.90
N ASP A 41 14.49 13.44 -24.96
CA ASP A 41 13.26 13.90 -25.62
C ASP A 41 12.56 12.80 -26.47
N GLU A 42 13.19 11.64 -26.66
CA GLU A 42 12.71 10.57 -27.54
C GLU A 42 11.32 10.09 -27.16
N LEU A 43 11.06 9.88 -25.86
CA LEU A 43 9.76 9.41 -25.40
C LEU A 43 8.67 10.46 -25.64
N LYS A 44 8.98 11.74 -25.43
CA LYS A 44 8.07 12.86 -25.70
C LYS A 44 7.72 12.93 -27.18
N TYR A 45 8.75 12.90 -28.04
CA TYR A 45 8.58 12.91 -29.49
C TYR A 45 7.72 11.73 -29.97
N ILE A 46 7.99 10.51 -29.48
CA ILE A 46 7.21 9.33 -29.83
C ILE A 46 5.76 9.48 -29.36
N ALA A 47 5.53 9.91 -28.12
CA ALA A 47 4.20 10.08 -27.56
C ALA A 47 3.36 11.08 -28.38
N GLU A 48 3.94 12.22 -28.75
CA GLU A 48 3.28 13.28 -29.52
C GLU A 48 3.03 12.86 -30.99
N THR A 49 4.03 12.23 -31.64
CA THR A 49 3.93 11.86 -33.06
C THR A 49 2.97 10.69 -33.30
N THR A 50 2.91 9.76 -32.34
CA THR A 50 2.08 8.54 -32.46
C THR A 50 0.75 8.65 -31.74
N GLU A 51 0.52 9.73 -30.98
CA GLU A 51 -0.63 9.92 -30.10
C GLU A 51 -0.84 8.75 -29.11
N ALA A 52 0.21 7.99 -28.78
CA ALA A 52 0.11 6.78 -27.96
C ALA A 52 -0.37 7.07 -26.53
N PHE A 53 0.02 8.20 -25.95
CA PHE A 53 -0.40 8.68 -24.64
C PHE A 53 -0.08 10.16 -24.48
N ASN A 54 -0.69 10.80 -23.47
CA ASN A 54 -0.38 12.18 -23.13
C ASN A 54 0.89 12.25 -22.25
N TYR A 55 1.99 12.76 -22.81
CA TYR A 55 3.28 12.89 -22.11
C TYR A 55 3.21 13.85 -20.91
N GLU A 56 2.43 14.92 -21.00
CA GLU A 56 2.28 15.92 -19.93
C GLU A 56 1.56 15.31 -18.72
N GLU A 57 0.53 14.50 -18.95
CA GLU A 57 -0.17 13.75 -17.91
C GLU A 57 0.74 12.68 -17.28
N LEU A 58 1.61 12.03 -18.06
CA LEU A 58 2.65 11.14 -17.51
C LEU A 58 3.56 11.92 -16.56
N MET A 59 4.09 13.07 -16.97
CA MET A 59 4.98 13.88 -16.13
C MET A 59 4.27 14.38 -14.87
N LYS A 60 3.00 14.78 -14.96
CA LYS A 60 2.17 15.13 -13.78
C LYS A 60 2.01 13.96 -12.81
N ALA A 61 1.76 12.75 -13.33
CA ALA A 61 1.63 11.55 -12.52
C ALA A 61 2.96 11.20 -11.82
N LEU A 62 4.08 11.28 -12.54
CA LEU A 62 5.41 11.04 -11.98
C LEU A 62 5.77 12.07 -10.90
N ASP A 63 5.50 13.36 -11.13
CA ASP A 63 5.73 14.41 -10.12
C ASP A 63 4.89 14.17 -8.85
N TRP A 64 3.63 13.77 -9.03
CA TRP A 64 2.78 13.39 -7.91
C TRP A 64 3.39 12.23 -7.10
N LEU A 65 3.85 11.16 -7.77
CA LEU A 65 4.53 10.03 -7.13
C LEU A 65 5.84 10.43 -6.44
N ALA A 66 6.59 11.35 -7.03
CA ALA A 66 7.86 11.84 -6.51
C ALA A 66 7.71 12.73 -5.26
N THR A 67 6.55 13.37 -5.07
CA THR A 67 6.37 14.42 -4.04
C THR A 67 5.36 14.08 -2.95
N LYS A 68 4.24 13.42 -3.26
CA LYS A 68 3.07 13.33 -2.36
C LYS A 68 3.04 12.13 -1.42
N PRO A 69 3.31 10.88 -1.84
CA PRO A 69 3.12 9.73 -0.98
C PRO A 69 4.19 9.73 0.13
N ARG A 70 3.74 9.84 1.38
CA ARG A 70 4.57 9.65 2.57
C ARG A 70 3.77 8.91 3.63
N CYS A 71 4.28 7.77 4.06
CA CYS A 71 3.80 7.06 5.24
C CYS A 71 4.87 7.20 6.33
N ASN A 72 4.66 8.13 7.27
CA ASN A 72 5.68 8.51 8.26
C ASN A 72 5.42 7.92 9.65
N GLY A 73 4.18 7.55 9.94
CA GLY A 73 3.72 7.04 11.23
C GLY A 73 3.75 5.51 11.38
N GLY A 74 3.73 4.74 10.30
CA GLY A 74 3.74 3.26 10.32
C GLY A 74 2.69 2.67 9.38
N SER A 75 1.61 2.15 9.95
CA SER A 75 0.44 1.65 9.20
C SER A 75 -0.71 2.65 9.15
N CYS A 76 -1.82 2.25 8.53
CA CYS A 76 -3.06 3.03 8.55
C CYS A 76 -3.60 3.30 9.97
N ARG A 77 -3.11 2.59 10.99
CA ARG A 77 -3.42 2.86 12.40
C ARG A 77 -2.72 4.12 12.91
N ALA A 78 -1.52 4.40 12.41
CA ALA A 78 -0.72 5.56 12.77
C ALA A 78 -1.12 6.85 12.03
N GLY A 79 -2.18 6.82 11.22
CA GLY A 79 -2.66 7.97 10.45
C GLY A 79 -2.37 7.88 8.95
N ASP A 80 -1.41 7.05 8.54
CA ASP A 80 -0.96 6.94 7.15
C ASP A 80 -1.90 6.14 6.23
N GLY A 81 -1.45 5.94 4.99
CA GLY A 81 -2.14 5.14 3.98
C GLY A 81 -3.37 5.85 3.41
N TRP A 82 -4.20 5.08 2.71
CA TRP A 82 -5.41 5.62 2.10
C TRP A 82 -6.42 6.05 3.18
N SER A 83 -6.63 7.37 3.31
CA SER A 83 -7.56 7.98 4.27
C SER A 83 -8.97 7.43 4.15
N ASP A 84 -9.41 7.19 2.91
CA ASP A 84 -10.77 6.77 2.59
C ASP A 84 -10.95 5.26 2.45
N CYS A 85 -9.95 4.49 2.87
CA CYS A 85 -9.97 3.03 2.84
C CYS A 85 -11.24 2.46 3.54
N PRO A 86 -12.10 1.72 2.81
CA PRO A 86 -13.35 1.20 3.36
C PRO A 86 -13.11 0.15 4.46
N VAL A 87 -12.03 -0.64 4.35
CA VAL A 87 -11.64 -1.63 5.36
C VAL A 87 -11.22 -0.95 6.66
N ARG A 88 -10.43 0.14 6.56
CA ARG A 88 -10.02 0.93 7.73
C ARG A 88 -11.23 1.50 8.46
N LYS A 89 -12.19 2.07 7.72
CA LYS A 89 -13.44 2.63 8.27
C LYS A 89 -14.27 1.53 8.94
N CYS A 90 -14.48 0.41 8.24
CA CYS A 90 -15.23 -0.74 8.75
C CYS A 90 -14.63 -1.33 10.03
N CYS A 91 -13.33 -1.62 10.08
CA CYS A 91 -12.70 -2.19 11.27
C CYS A 91 -12.79 -1.25 12.49
N LYS A 92 -12.69 0.08 12.27
CA LYS A 92 -12.90 1.07 13.34
C LYS A 92 -14.34 1.09 13.85
N GLU A 93 -15.32 1.03 12.95
CA GLU A 93 -16.75 1.02 13.30
C GLU A 93 -17.15 -0.25 14.06
N VAL A 94 -16.67 -1.41 13.62
CA VAL A 94 -16.93 -2.71 14.26
C VAL A 94 -16.14 -2.86 15.58
N GLY A 95 -15.02 -2.14 15.74
CA GLY A 95 -14.17 -2.21 16.93
C GLY A 95 -13.22 -3.40 16.94
N VAL A 96 -12.71 -3.80 15.78
CA VAL A 96 -11.77 -4.91 15.61
C VAL A 96 -10.38 -4.45 15.16
N ASP A 97 -9.36 -5.20 15.54
CA ASP A 97 -7.99 -4.97 15.12
C ASP A 97 -7.64 -5.68 13.81
N PHE A 98 -8.31 -6.76 13.47
CA PHE A 98 -8.08 -7.39 12.18
C PHE A 98 -9.40 -7.75 11.54
N CYS A 99 -9.46 -7.70 10.21
CA CYS A 99 -10.68 -8.00 9.49
C CYS A 99 -11.15 -9.44 9.81
N TYR A 100 -10.24 -10.39 10.05
CA TYR A 100 -10.59 -11.76 10.45
C TYR A 100 -11.34 -11.90 11.77
N GLU A 101 -11.28 -10.88 12.64
CA GLU A 101 -12.00 -10.86 13.92
C GLU A 101 -13.48 -10.50 13.72
N CYS A 102 -13.84 -9.95 12.56
CA CYS A 102 -15.24 -9.72 12.21
C CYS A 102 -15.95 -11.05 11.94
N PRO A 103 -17.13 -11.31 12.54
CA PRO A 103 -17.90 -12.53 12.28
C PRO A 103 -18.34 -12.71 10.83
N LYS A 104 -18.37 -11.62 10.05
CA LYS A 104 -18.72 -11.63 8.63
C LYS A 104 -17.51 -11.92 7.73
N PHE A 105 -16.32 -12.09 8.27
CA PHE A 105 -15.11 -12.30 7.48
C PHE A 105 -15.05 -13.72 6.89
N PRO A 106 -14.66 -13.88 5.61
CA PRO A 106 -14.51 -12.83 4.61
C PRO A 106 -15.88 -12.37 4.08
N CYS A 107 -16.13 -11.06 4.09
CA CYS A 107 -17.37 -10.50 3.54
C CYS A 107 -17.17 -10.07 2.08
N GLU A 108 -18.27 -9.91 1.34
CA GLU A 108 -18.26 -9.52 -0.08
C GLU A 108 -17.43 -8.25 -0.35
N MET A 109 -17.56 -7.22 0.50
CA MET A 109 -16.76 -6.00 0.38
C MET A 109 -15.26 -6.29 0.44
N PHE A 110 -14.80 -7.18 1.31
CA PHE A 110 -13.38 -7.48 1.42
C PHE A 110 -12.90 -8.40 0.30
N SER A 111 -13.71 -9.39 -0.09
CA SER A 111 -13.34 -10.42 -1.06
C SER A 111 -13.38 -9.95 -2.51
N THR A 112 -14.21 -8.96 -2.84
CA THR A 112 -14.38 -8.48 -4.21
C THR A 112 -13.72 -7.14 -4.49
N HIS A 113 -13.21 -6.45 -3.46
CA HIS A 113 -12.61 -5.13 -3.65
C HIS A 113 -11.29 -5.21 -4.44
N PRO A 114 -11.08 -4.36 -5.46
CA PRO A 114 -9.90 -4.43 -6.34
C PRO A 114 -8.53 -4.38 -5.64
N LEU A 115 -8.47 -3.78 -4.45
CA LEU A 115 -7.24 -3.59 -3.68
C LEU A 115 -7.06 -4.56 -2.50
N PHE A 116 -8.03 -5.43 -2.19
CA PHE A 116 -7.93 -6.38 -1.06
C PHE A 116 -8.03 -7.82 -1.56
N GLY A 117 -9.23 -8.34 -1.82
CA GLY A 117 -9.41 -9.64 -2.46
C GLY A 117 -8.65 -10.79 -1.79
N GLU A 118 -8.35 -11.83 -2.58
CA GLU A 118 -7.82 -13.11 -2.07
C GLU A 118 -6.48 -12.98 -1.36
N ARG A 119 -5.57 -12.13 -1.86
CA ARG A 119 -4.26 -11.89 -1.23
C ARG A 119 -4.41 -11.47 0.23
N PHE A 120 -5.28 -10.50 0.49
CA PHE A 120 -5.46 -9.99 1.84
C PHE A 120 -6.32 -10.93 2.70
N ILE A 121 -7.19 -11.74 2.09
CA ILE A 121 -7.86 -12.84 2.81
C ILE A 121 -6.85 -13.85 3.31
N SER A 122 -5.88 -14.26 2.49
CA SER A 122 -4.80 -15.18 2.90
C SER A 122 -4.02 -14.61 4.08
N ILE A 123 -3.56 -13.36 3.96
CA ILE A 123 -2.79 -12.70 5.03
C ILE A 123 -3.58 -12.67 6.34
N GLN A 124 -4.87 -12.35 6.29
CA GLN A 124 -5.72 -12.30 7.49
C GLN A 124 -5.89 -13.69 8.12
N LYS A 125 -6.02 -14.76 7.32
CA LYS A 125 -6.05 -16.13 7.83
C LYS A 125 -4.71 -16.52 8.48
N GLU A 126 -3.59 -16.16 7.85
CA GLU A 126 -2.26 -16.42 8.41
C GLU A 126 -2.04 -15.71 9.74
N ILE A 127 -2.42 -14.44 9.88
CA ILE A 127 -2.33 -13.71 11.15
C ILE A 127 -3.21 -14.38 12.21
N LYS A 128 -4.42 -14.84 11.85
CA LYS A 128 -5.32 -15.57 12.75
C LYS A 128 -4.72 -16.89 13.23
N GLU A 129 -4.08 -17.64 12.34
CA GLU A 129 -3.54 -18.97 12.61
C GLU A 129 -2.22 -18.93 13.39
N LEU A 130 -1.31 -18.03 13.02
CA LEU A 130 0.03 -17.94 13.61
C LEU A 130 0.10 -17.02 14.84
N GLY A 131 -0.84 -16.08 14.93
CA GLY A 131 -0.75 -14.95 15.85
C GLY A 131 0.16 -13.84 15.29
N LEU A 132 -0.13 -12.61 15.70
CA LEU A 132 0.52 -11.41 15.17
C LEU A 132 2.04 -11.40 15.35
N GLU A 133 2.55 -11.87 16.49
CA GLU A 133 3.98 -11.83 16.80
C GLU A 133 4.79 -12.74 15.86
N GLU A 134 4.40 -14.01 15.75
CA GLU A 134 5.07 -14.96 14.86
C GLU A 134 4.88 -14.57 13.39
N TRP A 135 3.71 -14.06 13.03
CA TRP A 135 3.48 -13.56 11.67
C TRP A 135 4.40 -12.40 11.32
N VAL A 136 4.54 -11.39 12.20
CA VAL A 136 5.45 -10.25 11.98
C VAL A 136 6.90 -10.72 11.86
N LYS A 137 7.36 -11.59 12.76
CA LYS A 137 8.71 -12.13 12.70
C LYS A 137 8.99 -12.81 11.35
N ARG A 138 8.04 -13.59 10.85
CA ARG A 138 8.15 -14.21 9.51
C ARG A 138 8.24 -13.16 8.40
N GLN A 139 7.48 -12.08 8.48
CA GLN A 139 7.57 -11.01 7.47
C GLN A 139 8.91 -10.28 7.52
N GLU A 140 9.49 -10.10 8.71
CA GLU A 140 10.81 -9.51 8.88
C GLU A 140 11.94 -10.39 8.32
N GLU A 141 11.80 -11.71 8.35
CA GLU A 141 12.79 -12.64 7.75
C GLU A 141 12.71 -12.68 6.21
N LEU A 142 11.57 -12.30 5.64
CA LEU A 142 11.35 -12.24 4.19
C LEU A 142 11.73 -10.89 3.56
N PHE A 143 11.96 -9.87 4.38
CA PHE A 143 12.30 -8.50 3.97
C PHE A 143 13.78 -8.21 4.23
#